data_AF-A0A940TL54-F1
#
_entry.id   AF-A0A940TL54-F1
#
_cell.length_a   1.000
_cell.length_b   1.000
_cell.length_c   1.000
_cell.angle_alpha   90.00
_cell.angle_beta   90.00
_cell.angle_gamma   90.00
#
_symmetry.space_group_name_H-M   'P 1'
#
loop_
_entity.id
_entity.type
_entity.pdbx_description
1 polymer ?
#
loop_
_entity_poly.entity_id
_entity_poly.type
_entity_poly.pdbx_seq_one_letter_code
_entity_poly.pdbx_strand_id
1 'polypeptide(L)'
;QFEEIQYGQEWVETFSVLVHILRLTQWILGGLLLIGIVFITSNTLQLTISSRREEIEVMHWVGASPGFIRVPVYVEGLLQGLFGGGLAILFLFLLHQGLFLYIPPSIQAWMEKIPVLFLPPETISWILLGGMVLGFFGSFVASMRVLRYK
;
A
#
# COMPACT_ATOMS: atom_id res chain seq x y z
N GLN A 1 -42.14 -8.35 -26.74
CA GLN A 1 -41.29 -7.13 -26.70
C GLN A 1 -41.22 -6.47 -25.30
N PHE A 2 -42.08 -6.83 -24.33
CA PHE A 2 -41.99 -6.32 -22.94
C PHE A 2 -41.16 -7.21 -21.99
N GLU A 3 -41.00 -8.52 -22.26
CA GLU A 3 -40.18 -9.43 -21.44
C GLU A 3 -38.66 -9.20 -21.56
N GLU A 4 -38.18 -8.77 -22.73
CA GLU A 4 -36.75 -8.55 -22.99
C GLU A 4 -36.18 -7.34 -22.22
N ILE A 5 -37.03 -6.38 -21.88
CA ILE A 5 -36.67 -5.18 -21.11
C ILE A 5 -36.62 -5.51 -19.60
N GLN A 6 -37.48 -6.41 -19.12
CA GLN A 6 -37.50 -6.87 -17.73
C GLN A 6 -36.30 -7.78 -17.40
N TYR A 7 -35.93 -8.66 -18.35
CA TYR A 7 -34.76 -9.55 -18.21
C TYR A 7 -33.43 -8.76 -18.17
N GLY A 8 -33.32 -7.68 -18.94
CA GLY A 8 -32.16 -6.78 -18.90
C GLY A 8 -32.01 -6.05 -17.56
N GLN A 9 -33.13 -5.67 -16.91
CA GLN A 9 -33.10 -5.00 -15.62
C GLN A 9 -32.71 -5.95 -14.48
N GLU A 10 -33.22 -7.18 -14.45
CA GLU A 10 -32.89 -8.18 -13.43
C GLU A 10 -31.40 -8.61 -13.50
N TRP A 11 -30.86 -8.75 -14.72
CA TRP A 11 -29.42 -9.02 -14.93
C TRP A 11 -28.55 -7.83 -14.51
N VAL A 12 -28.97 -6.60 -14.79
CA VAL A 12 -28.23 -5.39 -14.37
C VAL A 12 -28.28 -5.19 -12.86
N GLU A 13 -29.41 -5.48 -12.21
CA GLU A 13 -29.55 -5.43 -10.75
C GLU A 13 -28.66 -6.48 -10.08
N THR A 14 -28.66 -7.72 -10.58
CA THR A 14 -27.78 -8.79 -10.06
C THR A 14 -26.30 -8.45 -10.22
N PHE A 15 -25.91 -7.89 -11.38
CA PHE A 15 -24.53 -7.45 -11.62
C PHE A 15 -24.14 -6.26 -10.73
N SER A 16 -25.06 -5.32 -10.51
CA SER A 16 -24.86 -4.17 -9.61
C SER A 16 -24.61 -4.64 -8.17
N VAL A 17 -25.40 -5.60 -7.68
CA VAL A 17 -25.21 -6.20 -6.35
C VAL A 17 -23.85 -6.90 -6.25
N LEU A 18 -23.44 -7.64 -7.28
CA LEU A 18 -22.12 -8.29 -7.31
C LEU A 18 -20.98 -7.26 -7.25
N VAL A 19 -21.03 -6.21 -8.07
CA VAL A 19 -20.03 -5.14 -8.05
C VAL A 19 -20.02 -4.42 -6.70
N HIS A 20 -21.18 -4.22 -6.08
CA HIS A 20 -21.28 -3.61 -4.76
C HIS A 20 -20.59 -4.46 -3.68
N ILE A 21 -20.83 -5.77 -3.67
CA ILE A 21 -20.16 -6.71 -2.77
C ILE A 21 -18.65 -6.67 -2.99
N LEU A 22 -18.19 -6.73 -4.25
CA LEU A 22 -16.75 -6.65 -4.57
C LEU A 22 -16.10 -5.35 -4.08
N ARG A 23 -16.80 -4.21 -4.23
CA ARG A 23 -16.31 -2.93 -3.70
C ARG A 23 -16.21 -2.94 -2.18
N LEU A 24 -17.19 -3.48 -1.47
CA LEU A 24 -17.14 -3.62 -0.01
C LEU A 24 -15.98 -4.51 0.43
N THR A 25 -15.80 -5.67 -0.24
CA THR A 25 -14.68 -6.56 0.03
C THR A 25 -13.33 -5.87 -0.20
N GLN A 26 -13.20 -5.08 -1.28
CA GLN A 26 -11.99 -4.29 -1.55
C GLN A 26 -11.69 -3.32 -0.41
N TRP A 27 -12.69 -2.59 0.10
CA TRP A 27 -12.49 -1.66 1.22
C TRP A 27 -12.10 -2.37 2.52
N ILE A 28 -12.75 -3.50 2.82
CA ILE A 28 -12.46 -4.29 4.03
C ILE A 28 -11.04 -4.85 3.97
N LEU A 29 -10.66 -5.50 2.87
CA LEU A 29 -9.33 -6.07 2.70
C LEU A 29 -8.25 -4.98 2.68
N GLY A 30 -8.49 -3.89 1.94
CA GLY A 30 -7.58 -2.75 1.91
C GLY A 30 -7.36 -2.16 3.31
N GLY A 31 -8.44 -1.91 4.05
CA GLY A 31 -8.36 -1.41 5.42
C GLY A 31 -7.60 -2.35 6.36
N LEU A 32 -7.85 -3.66 6.28
CA LEU A 32 -7.14 -4.66 7.09
C LEU A 32 -5.64 -4.66 6.79
N LEU A 33 -5.26 -4.61 5.51
CA LEU A 33 -3.85 -4.55 5.10
C LEU A 33 -3.18 -3.25 5.59
N LEU A 34 -3.86 -2.11 5.52
CA LEU A 34 -3.34 -0.84 6.04
C LEU A 34 -3.05 -0.93 7.54
N ILE A 35 -3.97 -1.50 8.32
CA ILE A 35 -3.76 -1.72 9.76
C ILE A 35 -2.58 -2.67 9.99
N GLY A 36 -2.49 -3.75 9.21
CA GLY A 36 -1.38 -4.71 9.27
C GLY A 36 -0.03 -4.05 9.00
N ILE A 37 0.07 -3.20 7.98
CA ILE A 37 1.30 -2.46 7.64
C ILE A 37 1.70 -1.55 8.80
N VAL A 38 0.78 -0.74 9.33
CA VAL A 38 1.06 0.14 10.49
C VAL A 38 1.53 -0.67 11.69
N PHE A 39 0.91 -1.82 11.95
CA PHE A 39 1.29 -2.71 13.05
C PHE A 39 2.69 -3.29 12.87
N ILE A 40 3.01 -3.82 11.68
CA ILE A 40 4.33 -4.41 11.37
C ILE A 40 5.40 -3.32 11.47
N THR A 41 5.22 -2.19 10.78
CA THR A 41 6.17 -1.06 10.81
C THR A 41 6.38 -0.57 12.26
N SER A 42 5.32 -0.51 13.06
CA SER A 42 5.44 -0.12 14.46
C SER A 42 6.25 -1.10 15.29
N ASN A 43 6.09 -2.41 15.08
CA ASN A 43 6.82 -3.42 15.82
C ASN A 43 8.30 -3.46 15.40
N THR A 44 8.56 -3.39 14.09
CA THR A 44 9.93 -3.34 13.56
C THR A 44 10.69 -2.16 14.13
N LEU A 45 10.06 -0.98 14.17
CA LEU A 45 10.72 0.22 14.70
C LEU A 45 11.05 0.11 16.19
N GLN A 46 10.16 -0.49 16.99
CA GLN A 46 10.43 -0.71 18.40
C GLN A 46 11.67 -1.59 18.59
N LEU A 47 11.80 -2.66 17.80
CA LEU A 47 13.00 -3.51 17.82
C LEU A 47 14.26 -2.71 17.46
N THR A 48 14.20 -1.86 16.42
CA THR A 48 15.33 -1.01 16.01
C THR A 48 15.74 -0.04 17.12
N ILE A 49 14.77 0.66 17.74
CA ILE A 49 15.04 1.62 18.81
C ILE A 49 15.63 0.92 20.04
N SER A 50 15.10 -0.25 20.41
CA SER A 50 15.63 -1.04 21.52
C SER A 50 17.08 -1.49 21.26
N SER A 51 17.43 -1.81 20.01
CA SER A 51 18.81 -2.17 19.65
C SER A 51 19.78 -0.98 19.70
N ARG A 52 19.29 0.25 19.49
CA ARG A 52 20.07 1.50 19.52
C ARG A 52 19.92 2.26 20.85
N ARG A 53 19.47 1.60 21.92
CA ARG A 53 19.16 2.26 23.20
C ARG A 53 20.36 3.01 23.78
N GLU A 54 21.57 2.46 23.67
CA GLU A 54 22.80 3.09 24.15
C GLU A 54 23.14 4.39 23.41
N GLU A 55 23.00 4.42 22.08
CA GLU A 55 23.21 5.63 21.27
C GLU A 55 22.21 6.73 21.66
N ILE A 56 20.94 6.36 21.85
CA ILE A 56 19.87 7.29 22.24
C ILE A 56 20.12 7.84 23.65
N GLU A 57 20.64 7.02 24.56
CA GLU A 57 21.00 7.43 25.91
C GLU A 57 22.14 8.45 25.88
N VAL A 58 23.21 8.20 25.10
CA VAL A 58 24.28 9.19 24.89
C VAL A 58 23.75 10.50 24.29
N MET A 59 22.87 10.44 23.28
CA MET A 59 22.23 11.64 22.73
C MET A 59 21.44 12.41 23.79
N HIS A 60 20.80 11.71 24.72
CA HIS A 60 20.08 12.34 25.82
C HIS A 60 21.02 13.05 26.79
N TRP A 61 22.17 12.45 27.13
CA TRP A 61 23.18 13.04 28.02
C TRP A 61 23.83 14.30 27.43
N VAL A 62 23.93 14.40 26.11
CA VAL A 62 24.44 15.60 25.40
C VAL A 62 23.36 16.68 25.23
N GLY A 63 22.13 16.44 25.74
CA GLY A 63 21.04 17.41 25.71
C GLY A 63 20.25 17.46 24.40
N ALA A 64 20.27 16.39 23.60
CA ALA A 64 19.53 16.34 22.34
C ALA A 64 18.02 16.51 22.55
N SER A 65 17.39 17.31 21.69
CA SER A 65 15.94 17.52 21.74
C SER A 65 15.18 16.22 21.43
N PRO A 66 13.99 15.98 22.02
CA PRO A 66 13.18 14.80 21.72
C PRO A 66 12.81 14.64 20.24
N GLY A 67 12.82 15.73 19.47
CA GLY A 67 12.61 15.70 18.02
C GLY A 67 13.79 15.07 17.28
N PHE A 68 15.03 15.34 17.70
CA PHE A 68 16.24 14.80 17.06
C PHE A 68 16.29 13.26 17.13
N ILE A 69 15.78 12.68 18.22
CA ILE A 69 15.69 11.22 18.40
C ILE A 69 14.60 10.60 17.49
N ARG A 70 13.56 11.37 17.10
CA ARG A 70 12.43 10.88 16.29
C ARG A 70 12.62 11.08 14.78
N VAL A 71 13.47 12.00 14.34
CA VAL A 71 13.78 12.19 12.91
C VAL A 71 14.23 10.89 12.23
N PRO A 72 15.20 10.10 12.75
CA PRO A 72 15.64 8.88 12.07
C PRO A 72 14.50 7.86 11.89
N VAL A 73 13.60 7.78 12.87
CA VAL A 73 12.40 6.95 12.84
C VAL A 73 11.48 7.31 11.66
N TYR A 74 11.21 8.60 11.47
CA TYR A 74 10.34 9.05 10.38
C TYR A 74 10.97 8.78 9.01
N VAL A 75 12.29 8.97 8.91
CA VAL A 75 13.05 8.69 7.68
C VAL A 75 13.05 7.19 7.36
N GLU A 76 13.28 6.31 8.34
CA GLU A 76 13.19 4.86 8.13
C GLU A 76 11.81 4.43 7.62
N GLY A 77 10.73 4.96 8.21
CA GLY A 77 9.36 4.68 7.76
C GLY A 77 9.09 5.17 6.34
N LEU A 78 9.53 6.37 5.98
CA LEU A 78 9.40 6.92 4.63
C LEU A 78 10.16 6.08 3.60
N LEU A 79 11.40 5.70 3.91
CA LEU A 79 12.22 4.86 3.03
C LEU A 79 11.61 3.47 2.87
N GLN A 80 11.15 2.85 3.95
CA GLN A 80 10.49 1.55 3.89
C GLN A 80 9.22 1.60 3.04
N GLY A 81 8.43 2.67 3.14
CA GLY A 81 7.26 2.91 2.29
C GLY A 81 7.61 3.10 0.82
N LEU A 82 8.67 3.87 0.53
CA LEU A 82 9.17 4.09 -0.83
C LEU A 82 9.66 2.80 -1.48
N PHE A 83 10.52 2.04 -0.78
CA PHE A 83 11.03 0.76 -1.28
C PHE A 83 9.93 -0.27 -1.44
N GLY A 84 8.98 -0.34 -0.50
CA GLY A 84 7.82 -1.22 -0.60
C GLY A 84 6.97 -0.91 -1.84
N GLY A 85 6.66 0.37 -2.07
CA GLY A 85 5.93 0.80 -3.26
C GLY A 85 6.70 0.52 -4.56
N GLY A 86 8.00 0.84 -4.58
CA GLY A 86 8.86 0.58 -5.74
C GLY A 86 8.96 -0.91 -6.08
N LEU A 87 9.14 -1.77 -5.09
CA LEU A 87 9.15 -3.23 -5.27
C LEU A 87 7.80 -3.76 -5.74
N ALA A 88 6.69 -3.23 -5.24
CA ALA A 88 5.35 -3.62 -5.68
C ALA A 88 5.13 -3.27 -7.17
N ILE A 89 5.53 -2.06 -7.59
CA ILE A 89 5.45 -1.62 -8.99
C ILE A 89 6.34 -2.49 -9.87
N LEU A 90 7.57 -2.79 -9.44
CA LEU A 90 8.49 -3.66 -10.16
C LEU A 90 7.90 -5.07 -10.33
N PHE A 91 7.34 -5.63 -9.26
CA PHE A 91 6.69 -6.94 -9.31
C PHE A 91 5.49 -6.96 -10.26
N LEU A 92 4.67 -5.90 -10.21
CA LEU A 92 3.55 -5.74 -11.13
C LEU A 92 4.00 -5.62 -12.59
N PHE A 93 5.10 -4.92 -12.85
CA PHE A 93 5.71 -4.83 -14.18
C PHE A 93 6.16 -6.19 -14.70
N LEU A 94 6.84 -6.99 -13.85
CA LEU A 94 7.27 -8.34 -14.21
C LEU A 94 6.07 -9.27 -14.47
N LEU A 95 5.03 -9.20 -13.64
CA LEU A 95 3.80 -9.96 -13.86
C LEU A 95 3.10 -9.56 -15.15
N HIS A 96 3.01 -8.25 -15.43
CA HIS A 96 2.44 -7.75 -16.68
C HIS A 96 3.20 -8.33 -17.89
N GLN A 97 4.53 -8.22 -17.90
CA GLN A 97 5.34 -8.76 -18.99
C GLN A 97 5.23 -10.29 -19.12
N GLY A 98 5.20 -11.00 -17.98
CA GLY A 98 5.04 -12.45 -17.95
C GLY A 98 3.68 -12.90 -18.49
N LEU A 99 2.59 -12.24 -18.07
CA LEU A 99 1.24 -12.55 -18.55
C LEU A 99 1.14 -12.43 -20.07
N PHE A 100 1.68 -11.37 -20.66
CA PHE A 100 1.67 -11.19 -22.12
C PHE A 100 2.31 -12.34 -22.90
N LEU A 101 3.30 -13.03 -22.31
CA LEU A 101 3.95 -14.18 -22.92
C LEU A 101 3.05 -15.43 -22.98
N TYR A 102 2.10 -15.54 -22.06
CA TYR A 102 1.22 -16.71 -21.92
C TYR A 102 -0.20 -16.50 -22.47
N ILE A 103 -0.52 -15.33 -23.02
CA ILE A 103 -1.86 -15.04 -23.56
C ILE A 103 -2.02 -15.70 -24.94
N PRO A 104 -3.04 -16.56 -25.15
CA PRO A 104 -3.38 -17.14 -26.44
C PRO A 104 -3.68 -16.07 -27.51
N PRO A 105 -3.38 -16.32 -28.80
CA PRO A 105 -3.62 -15.36 -29.89
C PRO A 105 -5.08 -14.88 -30.00
N SER A 106 -6.04 -15.73 -29.60
CA SER A 106 -7.47 -15.40 -29.59
C SER A 106 -7.85 -14.30 -28.59
N ILE A 107 -7.13 -14.19 -27.47
CA ILE A 107 -7.35 -13.15 -26.47
C ILE A 107 -6.57 -11.87 -26.85
N GLN A 108 -5.41 -11.99 -27.50
CA GLN A 108 -4.63 -10.85 -27.99
C GLN A 108 -5.43 -9.98 -28.98
N ALA A 109 -6.18 -10.60 -29.90
CA ALA A 109 -7.03 -9.88 -30.85
C ALA A 109 -8.22 -9.14 -30.20
N TRP A 110 -8.70 -9.63 -29.06
CA TRP A 110 -9.72 -8.93 -28.25
C TRP A 110 -9.11 -7.79 -27.42
N MET A 111 -7.85 -7.96 -26.98
CA MET A 111 -7.10 -6.98 -26.21
C MET A 111 -6.50 -5.84 -27.05
N GLU A 112 -6.30 -6.00 -28.36
CA GLU A 112 -5.82 -4.92 -29.24
C GLU A 112 -6.73 -3.67 -29.22
N LYS A 113 -8.01 -3.83 -28.84
CA LYS A 113 -8.98 -2.73 -28.68
C LYS A 113 -8.95 -2.07 -27.29
N ILE A 114 -8.30 -2.68 -26.31
CA ILE A 114 -8.13 -2.13 -24.97
C ILE A 114 -6.64 -1.81 -24.84
N PRO A 115 -6.22 -0.54 -24.89
CA PRO A 115 -4.82 -0.20 -24.72
C PRO A 115 -4.39 -0.65 -23.32
N VAL A 116 -3.80 -1.85 -23.24
CA VAL A 116 -3.07 -2.37 -22.09
C VAL A 116 -1.74 -1.65 -22.04
N LEU A 117 -1.81 -0.32 -21.93
CA LEU A 117 -0.68 0.45 -21.46
C LEU A 117 -0.44 0.04 -20.02
N PHE A 118 0.83 -0.18 -19.70
CA PHE A 118 1.27 -0.24 -18.32
C PHE A 118 0.77 0.99 -17.55
N LEU A 119 0.68 0.88 -16.22
CA LEU A 119 0.18 1.93 -15.34
C LEU A 119 0.66 3.33 -15.78
N PRO A 120 -0.24 4.31 -15.92
CA PRO A 120 0.14 5.68 -16.24
C PRO A 120 1.18 6.18 -15.24
N PRO A 121 2.16 6.99 -15.68
CA PRO A 121 3.18 7.56 -14.79
C PRO A 121 2.57 8.28 -13.58
N GLU A 122 1.43 8.94 -13.77
CA GLU A 122 0.68 9.61 -12.70
C GLU A 122 0.24 8.64 -11.59
N THR A 123 -0.29 7.47 -11.95
CA THR A 123 -0.74 6.44 -10.99
C THR A 123 0.45 5.85 -10.24
N ILE A 124 1.59 5.65 -10.92
CA ILE A 124 2.84 5.20 -10.29
C ILE A 124 3.28 6.20 -9.22
N SER A 125 3.24 7.50 -9.53
CA SER A 125 3.55 8.56 -8.55
C SER A 125 2.61 8.53 -7.36
N TRP A 126 1.30 8.35 -7.57
CA TRP A 126 0.33 8.23 -6.47
C TRP A 126 0.57 7.00 -5.60
N ILE A 127 0.97 5.87 -6.17
CA ILE A 127 1.29 4.65 -5.43
C ILE A 127 2.53 4.86 -4.56
N LEU A 128 3.60 5.46 -5.12
CA LEU A 128 4.81 5.75 -4.36
C LEU A 128 4.57 6.75 -3.24
N LEU A 129 3.85 7.85 -3.53
CA LEU A 129 3.48 8.84 -2.52
C LEU A 129 2.58 8.22 -1.44
N GLY A 130 1.60 7.40 -1.82
CA GLY A 130 0.75 6.68 -0.88
C GLY A 130 1.56 5.75 0.02
N GLY A 131 2.50 4.98 -0.54
CA GLY A 131 3.41 4.13 0.21
C GLY A 131 4.28 4.89 1.21
N MET A 132 4.85 6.02 0.79
CA MET A 132 5.63 6.91 1.67
C MET A 132 4.77 7.47 2.80
N VAL A 133 3.58 7.99 2.50
CA VAL A 133 2.65 8.52 3.50
C VAL A 133 2.25 7.45 4.51
N LEU A 134 1.94 6.23 4.05
CA LEU A 134 1.61 5.12 4.93
C LEU A 134 2.79 4.68 5.79
N GLY A 135 4.00 4.63 5.23
CA GLY A 135 5.23 4.34 5.98
C GLY A 135 5.53 5.40 7.05
N PHE A 136 5.30 6.68 6.73
CA PHE A 136 5.39 7.79 7.68
C PHE A 136 4.33 7.70 8.77
N PHE A 137 3.07 7.41 8.43
CA PHE A 137 2.02 7.21 9.43
C PHE A 137 2.32 6.02 10.35
N GLY A 138 2.84 4.92 9.79
CA GLY A 138 3.29 3.75 10.54
C GLY A 138 4.37 4.10 11.56
N SER A 139 5.42 4.82 11.13
CA SER A 139 6.50 5.26 12.02
C SER A 139 6.04 6.33 13.03
N PHE A 140 5.08 7.17 12.66
CA PHE A 140 4.44 8.12 13.56
C PHE A 140 3.71 7.45 14.71
N VAL A 141 2.83 6.49 14.41
CA VAL A 141 2.12 5.69 15.42
C VAL A 141 3.11 4.96 16.34
N ALA A 142 4.19 4.44 15.77
CA ALA A 142 5.25 3.77 16.50
C ALA A 142 5.98 4.71 17.49
N SER A 143 6.34 5.92 17.04
CA SER A 143 6.99 6.94 17.87
C SER A 143 6.15 7.32 19.09
N MET A 144 4.82 7.29 18.95
CA MET A 144 3.88 7.62 20.02
C MET A 144 3.83 6.53 21.09
N ARG A 145 4.01 5.26 20.73
CA ARG A 145 4.10 4.14 21.69
C ARG A 145 5.43 4.13 22.45
N VAL A 146 6.54 4.47 21.80
CA VAL A 146 7.88 4.44 22.41
C VAL A 146 7.98 5.38 23.62
N LEU A 147 7.24 6.47 23.63
CA LEU A 147 7.24 7.45 24.73
C LEU A 147 6.44 7.00 25.96
N ARG A 148 5.66 5.91 25.87
CA ARG A 148 4.96 5.34 27.03
C ARG A 148 5.87 4.54 27.97
N TYR A 149 7.14 4.35 27.62
CA TYR A 149 8.14 3.63 28.41
C TYR A 149 9.19 4.54 29.08
N LYS A 150 8.90 5.84 29.19
CA LYS A 150 9.62 6.75 30.09
C LYS A 150 8.91 6.85 31.43
#